data_AF-D7BR48-F1
#
_entry.id   AF-D7BR48-F1
#
_cell.length_a   1.000
_cell.length_b   1.000
_cell.length_c   1.000
_cell.angle_alpha   90.00
_cell.angle_beta   90.00
_cell.angle_gamma   90.00
#
_symmetry.space_group_name_H-M   'P 1'
#
loop_
_entity.id
_entity.type
_entity.pdbx_description
1 polymer ?
#
loop_
_entity_poly.entity_id
_entity_poly.type
_entity_poly.pdbx_seq_one_letter_code
_entity_poly.pdbx_strand_id
1 'polypeptide(L)' 'MIFACHLQERFQRAVGEGDLPAGTDPGLLARYLMTVGNGIAVQAAGGATRDDLQMVADMALRQWPST' A
#
# COMPACT_ATOMS: atom_id res chain seq x y z
N MET A 1 1.64 11.33 10.79
CA MET A 1 0.26 11.02 10.34
C MET A 1 -0.18 11.73 9.05
N ILE A 2 0.65 12.59 8.42
CA ILE A 2 0.28 13.37 7.23
C ILE A 2 0.27 12.52 5.94
N PHE A 3 1.18 11.55 5.81
CA PHE A 3 1.26 10.65 4.66
C PHE A 3 0.00 9.79 4.43
N ALA A 4 -0.68 9.39 5.51
CA ALA A 4 -1.91 8.59 5.41
C ALA A 4 -3.05 9.35 4.73
N CYS A 5 -3.15 10.65 5.00
CA CYS A 5 -4.21 11.50 4.48
C CYS A 5 -4.06 11.69 2.96
N HIS A 6 -2.83 11.94 2.49
CA HIS A 6 -2.55 12.12 1.06
C HIS A 6 -2.80 10.83 0.25
N LEU A 7 -2.44 9.67 0.81
CA LEU A 7 -2.63 8.39 0.13
C LEU A 7 -4.12 8.01 0.06
N GLN A 8 -4.86 8.27 1.13
CA GLN A 8 -6.31 8.10 1.16
C GLN A 8 -7.01 8.97 0.11
N GLU A 9 -6.64 10.25 0.00
CA GLU A 9 -7.17 11.17 -1.01
C GLU A 9 -6.91 10.67 -2.44
N ARG A 10 -5.70 10.13 -2.70
CA ARG A 10 -5.35 9.54 -3.99
C ARG A 10 -6.23 8.32 -4.32
N PHE A 11 -6.52 7.47 -3.33
CA PHE A 11 -7.36 6.29 -3.52
C PHE A 11 -8.85 6.64 -3.64
N GLN A 12 -9.33 7.66 -2.94
CA GLN A 12 -10.68 8.19 -3.17
C GLN A 12 -10.84 8.67 -4.61
N ARG A 13 -9.82 9.34 -5.16
CA ARG A 13 -9.83 9.75 -6.56
C ARG A 13 -9.81 8.56 -7.51
N ALA A 14 -8.97 7.56 -7.25
CA ALA A 14 -8.89 6.34 -8.06
C ALA A 14 -10.22 5.57 -8.11
N VAL A 15 -10.96 5.52 -6.99
CA VAL A 15 -12.32 4.93 -6.98
C VAL A 15 -13.28 5.74 -7.86
N GLY A 16 -13.22 7.08 -7.80
CA GLY A 16 -14.02 7.95 -8.66
C GLY A 16 -13.66 7.87 -10.15
N GLU A 17 -12.39 7.60 -10.47
CA GLU A 17 -11.86 7.44 -11.83
C GLU A 17 -12.12 6.03 -12.40
N GLY A 18 -12.49 5.06 -11.57
CA GLY A 18 -12.70 3.65 -11.96
C GLY A 18 -11.42 2.79 -11.96
N ASP A 19 -10.29 3.37 -11.54
CA ASP A 19 -9.01 2.67 -11.38
C ASP A 19 -9.04 1.65 -10.22
N LEU A 20 -9.97 1.82 -9.27
CA LEU A 20 -10.22 0.91 -8.17
C LEU A 20 -11.69 0.48 -8.13
N PRO A 21 -11.98 -0.76 -7.72
CA PRO A 21 -13.35 -1.22 -7.53
C PRO A 21 -14.16 -0.31 -6.61
N ALA A 22 -15.44 -0.08 -6.94
CA ALA A 22 -16.32 0.83 -6.20
C ALA A 22 -16.54 0.46 -4.71
N GLY A 23 -16.27 -0.80 -4.33
CA GLY A 23 -16.33 -1.27 -2.93
C GLY A 23 -15.04 -1.10 -2.14
N THR A 24 -13.99 -0.50 -2.73
CA THR A 24 -12.71 -0.30 -2.05
C THR A 24 -12.86 0.75 -0.96
N ASP A 25 -12.43 0.44 0.27
CA ASP A 25 -12.25 1.42 1.34
C ASP A 25 -10.88 2.12 1.17
N PRO A 26 -10.84 3.39 0.75
CA PRO A 26 -9.58 4.10 0.48
C PRO A 26 -8.73 4.31 1.74
N GLY A 27 -9.38 4.50 2.89
CA GLY A 27 -8.69 4.70 4.17
C GLY A 27 -8.03 3.42 4.65
N LEU A 28 -8.75 2.29 4.53
CA LEU A 28 -8.20 0.98 4.88
C LEU A 28 -7.04 0.60 3.94
N LEU A 29 -7.19 0.82 2.64
CA LEU A 29 -6.14 0.54 1.65
C LEU A 29 -4.87 1.39 1.90
N ALA A 30 -5.05 2.68 2.20
CA ALA A 30 -3.94 3.56 2.56
C ALA A 30 -3.20 3.07 3.82
N ARG A 31 -3.96 2.68 4.85
CA ARG A 31 -3.39 2.18 6.11
C ARG A 31 -2.68 0.85 5.94
N TYR A 32 -3.20 -0.05 5.11
CA TYR A 32 -2.55 -1.30 4.75
C TYR A 32 -1.20 -1.05 4.07
N LEU A 33 -1.16 -0.24 3.01
CA LEU A 33 0.08 0.06 2.30
C LEU A 33 1.12 0.75 3.18
N MET A 34 0.71 1.67 4.05
CA MET A 34 1.63 2.28 5.00
C MET A 34 2.21 1.26 5.98
N THR A 35 1.39 0.32 6.45
CA THR A 35 1.84 -0.73 7.36
C THR A 35 2.89 -1.61 6.69
N VAL A 36 2.63 -2.04 5.45
CA VAL A 36 3.58 -2.82 4.65
C VAL A 36 4.86 -2.02 4.40
N GLY A 37 4.75 -0.79 3.91
CA GLY A 37 5.91 0.06 3.59
C GLY A 37 6.79 0.36 4.80
N ASN A 38 6.18 0.64 5.95
CA ASN A 38 6.91 0.81 7.21
C ASN A 38 7.59 -0.49 7.65
N GLY A 39 6.92 -1.63 7.51
CA GLY A 39 7.50 -2.95 7.80
C GLY A 39 8.74 -3.22 6.94
N ILE A 40 8.66 -2.94 5.65
CA ILE A 40 9.79 -3.06 4.71
C ILE A 40 10.95 -2.17 5.16
N ALA A 41 10.68 -0.91 5.53
CA ALA A 41 11.72 0.01 6.00
C ALA A 41 12.40 -0.49 7.30
N VAL A 42 11.63 -1.04 8.24
CA VAL A 42 12.16 -1.63 9.48
C VAL A 42 13.03 -2.85 9.18
N GLN A 43 12.59 -3.75 8.31
CA GLN A 43 13.36 -4.94 7.92
C GLN A 43 14.64 -4.57 7.16
N ALA A 44 14.58 -3.55 6.29
CA ALA A 44 15.76 -3.01 5.60
C ALA A 44 16.79 -2.46 6.60
N ALA A 45 16.35 -1.70 7.61
CA ALA A 45 17.22 -1.21 8.67
C ALA A 45 17.82 -2.35 9.52
N GLY A 46 17.11 -3.48 9.61
CA GLY A 46 17.57 -4.72 10.25
C GLY A 46 18.52 -5.57 9.40
N GLY A 47 18.86 -5.13 8.18
CA GLY A 47 19.81 -5.83 7.30
C GLY A 47 19.19 -6.90 6.39
N ALA A 48 17.86 -6.92 6.23
CA ALA A 48 17.21 -7.78 5.23
C ALA A 48 17.73 -7.46 3.82
N THR A 49 17.84 -8.50 2.98
CA THR A 49 18.33 -8.31 1.62
C THR A 49 17.29 -7.62 0.74
N ARG A 50 17.74 -6.98 -0.34
CA ARG A 50 16.84 -6.37 -1.32
C ARG A 50 15.82 -7.39 -1.86
N ASP A 51 16.25 -8.61 -2.12
CA ASP A 51 15.41 -9.64 -2.73
C ASP A 51 14.30 -10.09 -1.77
N ASP A 52 14.63 -10.28 -0.48
CA ASP A 52 13.63 -10.59 0.55
C ASP A 52 12.58 -9.49 0.68
N LEU A 53 13.01 -8.22 0.70
CA LEU A 53 12.13 -7.07 0.78
C LEU A 53 11.25 -6.91 -0.47
N GLN A 54 11.80 -7.21 -1.64
CA GLN A 54 11.06 -7.20 -2.90
C GLN A 54 9.95 -8.26 -2.89
N MET A 55 10.22 -9.46 -2.36
CA MET A 55 9.20 -10.50 -2.23
C MET A 55 8.01 -10.06 -1.35
N VAL A 56 8.28 -9.32 -0.27
CA VAL A 56 7.22 -8.76 0.59
C VAL A 56 6.39 -7.71 -0.16
N ALA A 57 7.05 -6.81 -0.89
CA ALA A 57 6.36 -5.80 -1.71
C ALA A 57 5.50 -6.45 -2.79
N ASP A 58 6.04 -7.42 -3.51
CA ASP A 58 5.34 -8.15 -4.57
C ASP A 58 4.13 -8.89 -4.01
N MET A 59 4.27 -9.55 -2.85
CA MET A 59 3.16 -10.23 -2.19
C MET A 59 2.05 -9.26 -1.79
N ALA A 60 2.42 -8.09 -1.26
CA ALA A 60 1.44 -7.07 -0.90
C ALA A 60 0.67 -6.53 -2.11
N LEU A 61 1.36 -6.38 -3.25
CA LEU A 61 0.77 -5.92 -4.51
C LEU A 61 -0.05 -7.01 -5.23
N ARG A 62 0.20 -8.30 -4.99
CA ARG A 62 -0.69 -9.38 -5.49
C ARG A 62 -2.10 -9.29 -4.92
N GLN A 63 -2.24 -8.76 -3.71
CA GLN A 63 -3.51 -8.50 -3.06
C GLN A 63 -4.10 -7.14 -3.46
N TRP A 64 -3.47 -6.43 -4.40
CA TRP A 64 -3.95 -5.14 -4.85
C TRP A 64 -5.35 -5.27 -5.47
N PRO A 65 -6.33 -4.49 -5.00
CA PRO A 65 -7.64 -4.46 -5.62
C PRO A 65 -7.49 -3.92 -7.04
N SER A 66 -7.63 -4.81 -8.02
CA SER A 66 -7.68 -4.47 -9.44
C SER A 66 -9.11 -4.66 -9.94
N THR A 67 -9.53 -3.77 -10.84
CA THR A 67 -10.83 -3.83 -11.52
C THR A 67 -10.90 -5.01 -12.48
#